data_AF-A0A165MAI3-F1
#
_entry.id   AF-A0A165MAI3-F1
#
_cell.length_a   1.000
_cell.length_b   1.000
_cell.length_c   1.000
_cell.angle_alpha   90.00
_cell.angle_beta   90.00
_cell.angle_gamma   90.00
#
_symmetry.space_group_name_H-M   'P 1'
#
loop_
_entity.id
_entity.type
_entity.pdbx_description
1 polymer ?
#
loop_
_entity_poly.entity_id
_entity_poly.type
_entity_poly.pdbx_seq_one_letter_code
_entity_poly.pdbx_strand_id
1 'polypeptide(L)' 'MDADKIMVLDAGRIMEFGSPNELLRNEKGMLRALVDESNDKFTLYAMAQDKEELDS' A
#
# COMPACT_ATOMS: atom_id res chain seq x y z
N MET A 1 -4.63 7.70 -0.36
CA MET A 1 -3.61 7.33 -1.33
C MET A 1 -4.38 7.21 -2.61
N ASP A 2 -4.30 8.22 -3.47
CA ASP A 2 -5.12 8.24 -4.68
C ASP A 2 -4.38 7.53 -5.83
N ALA A 3 -4.08 6.26 -5.62
CA ALA A 3 -3.43 5.40 -6.59
C ALA A 3 -4.33 4.19 -6.82
N ASP A 4 -4.69 3.93 -8.07
CA ASP A 4 -5.48 2.75 -8.44
C ASP A 4 -4.64 1.47 -8.24
N LYS A 5 -3.33 1.57 -8.53
CA LYS A 5 -2.34 0.52 -8.29
C LYS A 5 -1.02 1.12 -7.84
N ILE A 6 -0.33 0.38 -6.98
CA ILE A 6 1.03 0.66 -6.51
C ILE A 6 1.97 -0.39 -7.09
N MET A 7 3.17 0.03 -7.51
CA MET A 7 4.26 -0.85 -7.91
C MET A 7 5.45 -0.61 -6.98
N VAL A 8 5.89 -1.65 -6.30
CA VAL A 8 7.10 -1.62 -5.46
C VAL A 8 8.25 -2.21 -6.26
N LEU A 9 9.32 -1.44 -6.43
CA LEU A 9 10.51 -1.84 -7.16
C LEU A 9 11.69 -2.00 -6.20
N ASP A 10 12.47 -3.06 -6.38
CA ASP A 10 13.77 -3.23 -5.74
C ASP A 10 14.82 -3.65 -6.78
N ALA A 11 15.94 -2.93 -6.82
CA ALA A 11 17.04 -3.14 -7.77
C ALA A 11 16.58 -3.34 -9.24
N GLY A 12 15.55 -2.61 -9.68
CA GLY A 12 14.98 -2.70 -11.02
C GLY A 12 14.05 -3.89 -11.28
N ARG A 13 13.64 -4.62 -10.24
CA ARG A 13 12.66 -5.71 -10.31
C ARG A 13 11.36 -5.33 -9.60
N ILE A 14 10.24 -5.78 -10.14
CA ILE A 14 8.93 -5.63 -9.51
C ILE A 14 8.84 -6.63 -8.35
N MET A 15 8.75 -6.10 -7.14
CA MET A 15 8.56 -6.90 -5.92
C MET A 15 7.08 -7.08 -5.61
N GLU A 16 6.28 -6.01 -5.77
CA GLU A 16 4.83 -6.04 -5.54
C GLU A 16 4.10 -5.15 -6.55
N PHE A 17 2.90 -5.55 -6.93
CA PHE A 17 2.01 -4.76 -7.78
C PHE A 17 0.55 -5.09 -7.46
N GLY A 18 -0.24 -4.08 -7.09
CA GLY A 18 -1.63 -4.29 -6.64
C GLY A 18 -2.30 -3.01 -6.16
N SER A 19 -3.55 -3.09 -5.73
CA SER A 19 -4.21 -1.94 -5.10
C SER A 19 -3.56 -1.64 -3.74
N PRO A 20 -3.60 -0.38 -3.25
CA PRO A 20 -3.02 -0.03 -1.95
C PRO A 20 -3.54 -0.91 -0.81
N ASN A 21 -4.84 -1.21 -0.80
CA ASN A 21 -5.45 -2.00 0.25
C ASN A 21 -5.04 -3.48 0.19
N GLU A 22 -5.01 -4.08 -1.01
CA GLU A 22 -4.53 -5.46 -1.21
C GLU A 22 -3.09 -5.63 -0.71
N LEU A 23 -2.21 -4.69 -1.08
CA LEU A 23 -0.81 -4.73 -0.68
C LEU A 23 -0.58 -4.49 0.81
N LEU A 24 -1.40 -3.64 1.45
CA LEU A 24 -1.32 -3.40 2.90
C LEU A 24 -1.87 -4.56 3.73
N ARG A 25 -2.80 -5.37 3.20
CA ARG A 25 -3.31 -6.58 3.86
C ARG A 25 -2.29 -7.71 3.89
N ASN A 26 -1.28 -7.68 3.02
CA ASN A 26 -0.18 -8.64 3.05
C ASN A 26 0.75 -8.37 4.24
N GLU A 27 0.72 -9.22 5.26
CA GLU A 27 1.54 -9.06 6.46
C GLU A 27 3.05 -9.14 6.21
N LYS A 28 3.44 -9.81 5.12
CA LYS A 28 4.84 -9.92 4.68
C LYS A 28 5.14 -8.97 3.52
N GLY A 29 4.23 -8.03 3.25
CA GLY A 29 4.32 -7.15 2.10
C GLY A 29 5.33 -6.04 2.29
N MET A 30 6.02 -5.68 1.22
CA MET A 30 7.04 -4.64 1.22
C MET A 30 6.40 -3.27 1.42
N LEU A 31 5.27 -3.00 0.77
CA LEU A 31 4.52 -1.76 1.00
C LEU A 31 4.12 -1.60 2.48
N ARG A 32 3.61 -2.68 3.09
CA ARG A 32 3.22 -2.68 4.50
C ARG A 32 4.42 -2.37 5.40
N ALA A 33 5.56 -3.02 5.17
CA ALA A 33 6.77 -2.75 5.94
C ALA A 33 7.20 -1.27 5.87
N LEU A 34 7.18 -0.69 4.65
CA LEU A 34 7.50 0.72 4.44
C LEU A 34 6.53 1.67 5.15
N VAL A 35 5.23 1.36 5.15
CA VAL A 35 4.22 2.15 5.87
C VAL A 35 4.36 1.97 7.39
N ASP A 36 4.67 0.77 7.86
CA ASP A 36 4.83 0.45 9.27
C ASP A 36 6.04 1.15 9.91
N GLU A 37 7.10 1.38 9.13
CA GLU A 37 8.30 2.13 9.53
C GLU A 37 8.15 3.66 9.37
N SER A 38 7.05 4.14 8.76
CA SER A 38 6.80 5.56 8.55
C SER A 38 6.17 6.24 9.77
N ASN A 39 6.56 7.51 10.01
CA ASN A 39 5.91 8.35 11.02
C ASN A 39 4.44 8.66 10.67
N ASP A 40 4.09 8.61 9.39
CA ASP A 40 2.74 8.91 8.88
C ASP A 40 1.87 7.66 8.73
N LYS A 41 2.26 6.54 9.35
CA LYS A 41 1.59 5.25 9.28
C LYS A 41 0.07 5.35 9.28
N PHE A 42 -0.51 5.95 10.31
CA PHE A 42 -1.97 6.07 10.47
C PHE A 42 -2.64 6.77 9.29
N THR A 43 -2.05 7.86 8.82
CA THR A 43 -2.55 8.61 7.67
C THR A 43 -2.49 7.77 6.40
N LEU A 44 -1.37 7.07 6.18
CA LEU A 44 -1.16 6.22 4.99
C LEU A 44 -2.10 5.01 4.96
N TYR A 45 -2.42 4.41 6.11
CA TYR A 45 -3.42 3.35 6.23
C TYR A 45 -4.83 3.86 5.95
N ALA A 46 -5.26 4.96 6.58
CA ALA A 46 -6.59 5.55 6.36
C ALA A 46 -6.79 5.88 4.88
N MET A 47 -5.80 6.54 4.30
CA MET A 47 -5.70 6.85 2.88
C MET A 47 -5.90 5.66 1.93
N ALA A 48 -5.52 4.45 2.31
CA ALA A 48 -5.65 3.26 1.49
C ALA A 48 -7.00 2.55 1.69
N GLN A 49 -7.63 2.71 2.85
CA GLN A 49 -8.94 2.17 3.18
C GLN A 49 -10.08 3.02 2.58
N ASP A 50 -9.94 4.35 2.59
CA ASP A 50 -10.95 5.28 2.06
C ASP A 50 -11.33 5.01 0.59
N LYS A 51 -10.42 4.38 -0.18
CA LYS A 51 -10.66 4.02 -1.59
C LYS A 51 -11.46 2.72 -1.77
N GLU A 52 -11.44 1.79 -0.82
CA GLU A 52 -12.22 0.54 -0.90
C GLU A 52 -13.72 0.77 -0.63
N GLU A 53 -14.05 1.74 0.23
CA GLU A 53 -15.45 2.11 0.53
C GLU A 53 -16.14 2.89 -0.60
N LEU A 54 -15.39 3.61 -1.43
CA LEU A 54 -15.94 4.37 -2.57
C LEU A 54 -16.24 3.50 -3.80
N ASP A 55 -15.63 2.32 -3.91
CA ASP A 55 -15.79 1.36 -5.01
C ASP A 55 -16.78 0.21 -4.69
N SER A 56 -17.44 0.23 -3.52
CA SER A 56 -18.42 -0.77 -3.04
C SER A 56 -19.87 -0.29 -3.14
#